data_AF-A0A7C3NRT2-F1
#
_entry.id   AF-A0A7C3NRT2-F1
#
_cell.length_a   1.000
_cell.length_b   1.000
_cell.length_c   1.000
_cell.angle_alpha   90.00
_cell.angle_beta   90.00
_cell.angle_gamma   90.00
#
_symmetry.space_group_name_H-M   'P 1'
#
loop_
_entity.id
_entity.type
_entity.pdbx_description
1 polymer ?
#
loop_
_entity_poly.entity_id
_entity_poly.type
_entity_poly.pdbx_seq_one_letter_code
_entity_poly.pdbx_strand_id
1 'polypeptide(L)'
;MHEGLKISLQPFFFCPSSSINLPPFSPSRRNPASCPMPYMRAPGPFRRGLIVARLYYTQAQGCTLKESTMVLVLKNEQMEGLLPMSEEIDAIEQAFQELGEGKAMNSPRARLRTPWKEEGGQYYFNNIMGLVPGMKSMALRIDSSFSREIEVAGSKRRVYPGDYIGLVMLFDMDTCEILALMDDHFISTLRVGATSAVASKYLARRDAKLMGLLGSGEQARTQLTAHAVVRPLTRVKVYSPNRENRRRFAQEMSEKTGIEVVPVDSAAEAVRGSDIVSAATNTVDPVVQGRWLEEGMHVTSLVGGDGFLPRKELDDEAIMKASLIVVGYKPQIFLDKQAEFHDRLARGLVKPEDLHELGDLLTGRCRGREDDREITFFKNNTGMGIQFAATARKMYEKAKEKGIGTELPLDLFMTKRGDKLYSP
;
A
#
# COMPACT_ATOMS: atom_id res chain seq x y z
N MET A 1 23.78 62.70 2.38
CA MET A 1 24.89 61.77 2.65
C MET A 1 24.30 60.37 2.69
N HIS A 2 24.00 59.78 1.54
CA HIS A 2 24.90 58.95 0.70
C HIS A 2 25.59 57.82 1.48
N GLU A 3 25.03 56.61 1.35
CA GLU A 3 25.67 55.32 1.03
C GLU A 3 24.57 54.23 1.18
N GLY A 4 24.19 53.39 0.21
CA GLY A 4 24.80 53.04 -1.06
C GLY A 4 25.03 51.54 -1.21
N LEU A 5 24.11 50.65 -0.79
CA LEU A 5 24.25 49.21 -1.08
C LEU A 5 23.49 48.83 -2.37
N LYS A 6 24.25 48.77 -3.46
CA LYS A 6 23.85 48.15 -4.74
C LYS A 6 23.87 46.63 -4.57
N ILE A 7 22.75 45.95 -4.85
CA ILE A 7 22.77 44.51 -5.17
C ILE A 7 22.58 44.37 -6.67
N SER A 8 23.62 43.81 -7.28
CA SER A 8 23.76 43.49 -8.69
C SER A 8 22.78 42.38 -9.11
N LEU A 9 21.96 42.66 -10.12
CA LEU A 9 21.30 41.65 -10.93
C LEU A 9 22.21 41.33 -12.12
N GLN A 10 22.68 40.09 -12.20
CA GLN A 10 23.28 39.54 -13.42
C GLN A 10 22.86 38.08 -13.66
N PRO A 11 22.91 37.63 -14.94
CA PRO A 11 21.87 36.80 -15.53
C PRO A 11 22.23 35.30 -15.61
N PHE A 12 21.23 34.52 -15.99
CA PHE A 12 21.28 33.12 -16.44
C PHE A 12 22.63 32.68 -17.05
N PHE A 13 23.19 31.59 -16.52
CA PHE A 13 24.16 30.76 -17.21
C PHE A 13 23.69 29.30 -17.23
N PHE A 14 23.35 28.87 -18.45
CA PHE A 14 23.15 27.50 -18.89
C PHE A 14 24.45 27.06 -19.59
N CYS A 15 25.02 25.89 -19.26
CA CYS A 15 25.93 25.11 -20.13
C CYS A 15 26.45 23.85 -19.40
N PRO A 16 26.96 22.82 -20.10
CA PRO A 16 26.35 22.05 -21.19
C PRO A 16 26.43 20.52 -20.93
N SER A 17 25.62 19.75 -21.65
CA SER A 17 25.75 18.31 -21.79
C SER A 17 26.89 17.93 -22.75
N SER A 18 27.71 16.96 -22.36
CA SER A 18 28.71 16.31 -23.22
C SER A 18 28.13 15.05 -23.89
N SER A 19 27.89 15.20 -25.19
CA SER A 19 28.28 14.30 -26.30
C SER A 19 28.26 12.76 -26.12
N ILE A 20 27.32 12.11 -26.81
CA ILE A 20 27.55 10.85 -27.52
C ILE A 20 27.12 11.04 -28.98
N ASN A 21 28.02 10.64 -29.89
CA ASN A 21 28.03 10.84 -31.33
C ASN A 21 26.94 10.06 -32.11
N LEU A 22 26.32 10.71 -33.11
CA LEU A 22 25.79 10.07 -34.32
C LEU A 22 26.19 10.91 -35.55
N PRO A 23 26.55 10.29 -36.69
CA PRO A 23 27.11 11.00 -37.84
C PRO A 23 26.03 11.69 -38.70
N PRO A 24 26.39 12.74 -39.47
CA PRO A 24 25.45 13.48 -40.29
C PRO A 24 25.36 12.90 -41.71
N PHE A 25 24.16 12.92 -42.29
CA PHE A 25 23.98 12.81 -43.74
C PHE A 25 23.27 14.06 -44.25
N SER A 26 23.93 14.76 -45.18
CA SER A 26 23.36 15.86 -45.96
C SER A 26 23.19 15.44 -47.43
N PRO A 27 22.40 16.18 -48.22
CA PRO A 27 21.60 15.64 -49.31
C PRO A 27 22.15 15.93 -50.71
N SER A 28 21.75 15.14 -51.71
CA SER A 28 21.75 15.62 -53.11
C SER A 28 20.60 15.03 -53.94
N ARG A 29 19.90 15.95 -54.61
CA ARG A 29 18.75 15.81 -55.50
C ARG A 29 19.03 14.97 -56.76
N ARG A 30 18.00 14.27 -57.26
CA ARG A 30 17.54 14.32 -58.67
C ARG A 30 16.06 13.84 -58.74
N ASN A 31 15.28 14.54 -59.56
CA ASN A 31 13.83 14.40 -59.82
C ASN A 31 13.66 13.87 -61.28
N PRO A 32 12.45 13.82 -61.88
CA PRO A 32 11.29 12.93 -61.71
C PRO A 32 11.01 12.06 -62.97
N ALA A 33 10.01 11.16 -62.93
CA ALA A 33 8.89 11.08 -63.90
C ALA A 33 8.27 9.67 -64.05
N SER A 34 6.95 9.69 -64.30
CA SER A 34 6.08 8.67 -64.91
C SER A 34 5.58 7.51 -64.03
N CYS A 35 4.35 7.70 -63.57
CA CYS A 35 3.39 6.66 -63.22
C CYS A 35 2.23 6.75 -64.23
N PRO A 36 1.74 5.61 -64.77
CA PRO A 36 0.37 5.53 -65.24
C PRO A 36 -0.43 4.45 -64.50
N MET A 37 -1.65 4.83 -64.15
CA MET A 37 -2.76 3.97 -63.70
C MET A 37 -3.09 2.86 -64.72
N PRO A 38 -3.89 1.87 -64.31
CA PRO A 38 -5.20 1.81 -64.94
C PRO A 38 -6.37 1.62 -63.97
N TYR A 39 -7.46 2.31 -64.31
CA TYR A 39 -8.84 2.14 -63.85
C TYR A 39 -9.42 0.77 -64.25
N MET A 40 -10.23 0.16 -63.39
CA MET A 40 -11.45 -0.54 -63.84
C MET A 40 -12.60 -0.42 -62.84
N ARG A 41 -13.79 -0.25 -63.42
CA ARG A 41 -15.10 0.11 -62.85
C ARG A 41 -15.75 -1.04 -62.06
N ALA A 42 -16.56 -0.70 -61.06
CA ALA A 42 -17.74 -1.49 -60.65
C ALA A 42 -19.00 -0.73 -61.09
N PRO A 43 -20.05 -1.42 -61.60
CA PRO A 43 -21.28 -1.50 -60.78
C PRO A 43 -22.13 -2.77 -60.98
N GLY A 44 -22.89 -3.15 -59.93
CA GLY A 44 -24.00 -4.11 -60.02
C GLY A 44 -24.60 -4.48 -58.64
N PRO A 45 -25.93 -4.41 -58.43
CA PRO A 45 -26.53 -4.42 -57.10
C PRO A 45 -27.02 -5.82 -56.68
N PHE A 46 -26.87 -6.19 -55.42
CA PHE A 46 -27.67 -7.27 -54.83
C PHE A 46 -28.19 -6.89 -53.44
N ARG A 47 -29.51 -6.68 -53.40
CA ARG A 47 -30.36 -6.68 -52.21
C ARG A 47 -30.28 -8.06 -51.54
N ARG A 48 -30.06 -8.10 -50.22
CA ARG A 48 -30.80 -8.91 -49.22
C ARG A 48 -30.04 -8.87 -47.89
N GLY A 49 -30.75 -8.61 -46.79
CA GLY A 49 -30.17 -8.67 -45.45
C GLY A 49 -30.78 -7.74 -44.39
N LEU A 50 -31.94 -7.13 -44.64
CA LEU A 50 -32.65 -6.31 -43.66
C LEU A 50 -33.54 -7.17 -42.73
N ILE A 51 -33.06 -8.32 -42.26
CA ILE A 51 -33.78 -9.19 -41.31
C ILE A 51 -32.76 -9.93 -40.42
N VAL A 52 -31.94 -9.20 -39.66
CA VAL A 52 -31.23 -9.77 -38.48
C VAL A 52 -31.12 -8.76 -37.33
N ALA A 53 -31.17 -7.45 -37.60
CA ALA A 53 -31.02 -6.42 -36.57
C ALA A 53 -32.28 -6.15 -35.71
N ARG A 54 -33.39 -6.87 -35.91
CA ARG A 54 -34.68 -6.60 -35.23
C ARG A 54 -34.99 -7.53 -34.04
N LEU A 55 -34.13 -8.52 -33.76
CA LEU A 55 -34.32 -9.47 -32.65
C LEU A 55 -33.53 -9.13 -31.38
N TYR A 56 -32.61 -8.15 -31.41
CA TYR A 56 -31.94 -7.66 -30.20
C TYR A 56 -32.56 -6.39 -29.61
N TYR A 57 -33.58 -5.81 -30.28
CA TYR A 57 -34.18 -4.53 -29.88
C TYR A 57 -35.55 -4.64 -29.19
N THR A 58 -35.98 -5.85 -28.82
CA THR A 58 -37.31 -6.10 -28.21
C THR A 58 -37.24 -6.86 -26.88
N GLN A 59 -36.16 -6.66 -26.11
CA GLN A 59 -36.12 -7.00 -24.67
C GLN A 59 -35.65 -5.83 -23.77
N ALA A 60 -35.63 -4.60 -24.29
CA ALA A 60 -35.28 -3.39 -23.53
C ALA A 60 -36.49 -2.49 -23.21
N GLN A 61 -37.71 -3.05 -23.18
CA GLN A 61 -38.91 -2.34 -22.74
C GLN A 61 -39.61 -3.17 -21.68
N GLY A 62 -39.12 -3.01 -20.46
CA GLY A 62 -39.56 -3.73 -19.27
C GLY A 62 -38.59 -3.54 -18.11
N CYS A 63 -37.92 -2.38 -18.03
CA CYS A 63 -37.21 -1.99 -16.81
C CYS A 63 -38.22 -1.25 -15.94
N THR A 64 -39.10 -2.03 -15.29
CA THR A 64 -39.62 -1.63 -13.98
C THR A 64 -38.43 -1.14 -13.17
N LEU A 65 -38.55 0.05 -12.56
CA LEU A 65 -37.55 0.68 -11.68
C LEU A 65 -36.75 -0.41 -10.95
N LYS A 66 -35.56 -0.76 -11.48
CA LYS A 66 -34.61 -1.62 -10.77
C LYS A 66 -34.39 -0.95 -9.43
N GLU A 67 -34.45 -1.73 -8.34
CA GLU A 67 -34.03 -1.31 -7.01
C GLU A 67 -32.92 -0.28 -7.16
N SER A 68 -33.16 0.93 -6.66
CA SER A 68 -32.21 2.02 -6.74
C SER A 68 -30.88 1.52 -6.18
N THR A 69 -29.92 1.23 -7.05
CA THR A 69 -28.59 0.79 -6.64
C THR A 69 -28.03 1.91 -5.76
N MET A 70 -27.63 1.59 -4.54
CA MET A 70 -27.12 2.57 -3.58
C MET A 70 -25.61 2.40 -3.41
N VAL A 71 -24.93 3.53 -3.24
CA VAL A 71 -23.52 3.63 -2.84
C VAL A 71 -23.49 3.75 -1.33
N LEU A 72 -22.68 2.92 -0.66
CA LEU A 72 -22.55 2.97 0.81
C LEU A 72 -21.47 3.95 1.24
N VAL A 73 -21.79 4.82 2.20
CA VAL A 73 -20.81 5.62 2.93
C VAL A 73 -20.59 4.98 4.30
N LEU A 74 -19.34 4.62 4.59
CA LEU A 74 -18.94 3.96 5.84
C LEU A 74 -17.93 4.80 6.62
N LYS A 75 -18.27 5.08 7.87
CA LYS A 75 -17.40 5.74 8.86
C LYS A 75 -16.65 4.73 9.71
N ASN A 76 -15.55 5.16 10.33
CA ASN A 76 -14.67 4.26 11.10
C ASN A 76 -15.44 3.46 12.17
N GLU A 77 -16.32 4.12 12.91
CA GLU A 77 -17.12 3.53 13.99
C GLU A 77 -18.10 2.48 13.47
N GLN A 78 -18.58 2.66 12.23
CA GLN A 78 -19.50 1.71 11.59
C GLN A 78 -18.78 0.45 11.10
N MET A 79 -17.49 0.55 10.78
CA MET A 79 -16.68 -0.57 10.30
C MET A 79 -16.07 -1.42 11.42
N GLU A 80 -15.97 -0.85 12.63
CA GLU A 80 -15.37 -1.55 13.76
C GLU A 80 -16.13 -2.85 14.10
N GLY A 81 -15.41 -3.96 14.15
CA GLY A 81 -15.97 -5.28 14.45
C GLY A 81 -16.80 -5.92 13.34
N LEU A 82 -16.92 -5.31 12.15
CA LEU A 82 -17.66 -5.92 11.05
C LEU A 82 -16.93 -7.09 10.40
N LEU A 83 -15.62 -6.94 10.19
CA LEU A 83 -14.77 -7.90 9.49
C LEU A 83 -13.84 -8.61 10.49
N PRO A 84 -14.00 -9.92 10.72
CA PRO A 84 -13.08 -10.70 11.53
C PRO A 84 -11.66 -10.69 10.95
N MET A 85 -10.65 -10.63 11.82
CA MET A 85 -9.24 -10.57 11.38
C MET A 85 -8.83 -11.79 10.55
N SER A 86 -9.41 -12.97 10.79
CA SER A 86 -9.15 -14.17 9.98
C SER A 86 -9.63 -14.00 8.53
N GLU A 87 -10.83 -13.46 8.33
CA GLU A 87 -11.37 -13.21 6.98
C GLU A 87 -10.59 -12.12 6.24
N GLU A 88 -10.09 -11.11 6.98
CA GLU A 88 -9.19 -10.11 6.42
C GLU A 88 -7.86 -10.74 5.98
N ILE A 89 -7.26 -11.61 6.79
CA ILE A 89 -6.01 -12.32 6.44
C ILE A 89 -6.20 -13.12 5.16
N ASP A 90 -7.30 -13.85 5.04
CA ASP A 90 -7.62 -14.63 3.84
C ASP A 90 -7.78 -13.72 2.60
N ALA A 91 -8.44 -12.57 2.76
CA ALA A 91 -8.63 -11.62 1.68
C ALA A 91 -7.29 -10.98 1.22
N ILE A 92 -6.44 -10.60 2.17
CA ILE A 92 -5.12 -10.06 1.86
C ILE A 92 -4.22 -11.11 1.21
N GLU A 93 -4.26 -12.35 1.68
CA GLU A 93 -3.52 -13.47 1.09
C GLU A 93 -3.94 -13.72 -0.36
N GLN A 94 -5.24 -13.78 -0.64
CA GLN A 94 -5.75 -13.88 -2.01
C GLN A 94 -5.26 -12.72 -2.88
N ALA A 95 -5.32 -11.48 -2.39
CA ALA A 95 -4.90 -10.32 -3.18
C ALA A 95 -3.41 -10.33 -3.53
N PHE A 96 -2.54 -10.72 -2.59
CA PHE A 96 -1.11 -10.86 -2.87
C PHE A 96 -0.80 -12.09 -3.73
N GLN A 97 -1.54 -13.19 -3.58
CA GLN A 97 -1.41 -14.34 -4.46
C GLN A 97 -1.76 -13.97 -5.90
N GLU A 98 -2.89 -13.29 -6.13
CA GLU A 98 -3.28 -12.81 -7.46
C GLU A 98 -2.27 -11.80 -8.02
N LEU A 99 -1.64 -10.98 -7.18
CA LEU A 99 -0.56 -10.09 -7.61
C LEU A 99 0.66 -10.89 -8.07
N GLY A 100 1.04 -11.92 -7.32
CA GLY A 100 2.08 -12.87 -7.71
C GLY A 100 1.73 -13.55 -9.05
N GLU A 101 0.51 -14.01 -9.22
CA GLU A 101 0.06 -14.65 -10.47
C GLU A 101 -0.02 -13.67 -11.67
N GLY A 102 0.17 -12.37 -11.45
CA GLY A 102 0.06 -11.33 -12.48
C GLY A 102 -1.39 -11.02 -12.88
N LYS A 103 -2.36 -11.42 -12.06
CA LYS A 103 -3.80 -11.15 -12.27
C LYS A 103 -4.20 -9.83 -11.61
N ALA A 104 -3.81 -9.62 -10.36
CA ALA A 104 -4.01 -8.35 -9.67
C ALA A 104 -2.95 -7.33 -10.11
N MET A 105 -3.28 -6.05 -10.00
CA MET A 105 -2.38 -4.97 -10.38
C MET A 105 -2.32 -3.92 -9.27
N ASN A 106 -1.11 -3.57 -8.87
CA ASN A 106 -0.84 -2.48 -7.94
C ASN A 106 -0.10 -1.35 -8.66
N SER A 107 -0.64 -0.14 -8.61
CA SER A 107 0.12 1.03 -9.03
C SER A 107 1.06 1.47 -7.89
N PRO A 108 2.31 1.86 -8.16
CA PRO A 108 3.11 2.56 -7.18
C PRO A 108 2.35 3.77 -6.61
N ARG A 109 2.44 3.97 -5.30
CA ARG A 109 1.89 5.16 -4.65
C ARG A 109 2.53 6.40 -5.25
N ALA A 110 1.72 7.37 -5.66
CA ALA A 110 2.19 8.71 -5.96
C ALA A 110 1.85 9.68 -4.82
N ARG A 111 2.66 10.73 -4.72
CA ARG A 111 2.62 11.70 -3.64
C ARG A 111 2.87 13.09 -4.21
N LEU A 112 1.90 13.98 -4.02
CA LEU A 112 2.11 15.41 -4.13
C LEU A 112 2.51 15.96 -2.77
N ARG A 113 3.34 17.00 -2.78
CA ARG A 113 3.74 17.70 -1.56
C ARG A 113 4.02 19.17 -1.84
N THR A 114 3.85 19.98 -0.81
CA THR A 114 4.33 21.36 -0.77
C THR A 114 4.71 21.74 0.65
N PRO A 115 5.74 22.59 0.86
CA PRO A 115 6.07 23.09 2.20
C PRO A 115 4.89 23.81 2.84
N TRP A 116 4.61 23.49 4.10
CA TRP A 116 3.69 24.25 4.96
C TRP A 116 4.54 25.18 5.83
N LYS A 117 5.01 26.26 5.19
CA LYS A 117 6.15 27.08 5.68
C LYS A 117 5.89 27.73 7.04
N GLU A 118 4.66 28.19 7.29
CA GLU A 118 4.29 28.92 8.51
C GLU A 118 4.43 28.07 9.77
N GLU A 119 4.32 26.74 9.63
CA GLU A 119 4.26 25.79 10.75
C GLU A 119 5.45 24.81 10.77
N GLY A 120 6.46 25.06 9.93
CA GLY A 120 7.65 24.20 9.82
C GLY A 120 7.34 22.78 9.33
N GLY A 121 6.23 22.61 8.60
CA GLY A 121 5.73 21.32 8.15
C GLY A 121 5.64 21.17 6.64
N GLN A 122 4.89 20.17 6.22
CA GLN A 122 4.65 19.82 4.82
C GLN A 122 3.19 19.39 4.66
N TYR A 123 2.56 19.79 3.56
CA TYR A 123 1.30 19.23 3.09
C TYR A 123 1.58 18.04 2.17
N TYR A 124 0.77 16.99 2.27
CA TYR A 124 0.81 15.82 1.39
C TYR A 124 -0.57 15.51 0.83
N PHE A 125 -0.57 15.05 -0.41
CA PHE A 125 -1.68 14.32 -0.99
C PHE A 125 -1.16 13.01 -1.56
N ASN A 126 -1.64 11.86 -1.07
CA ASN A 126 -1.25 10.57 -1.66
C ASN A 126 -2.41 9.95 -2.44
N ASN A 127 -2.05 9.22 -3.50
CA ASN A 127 -2.94 8.31 -4.19
C ASN A 127 -2.37 6.88 -4.11
N ILE A 128 -3.23 5.92 -3.77
CA ILE A 128 -2.87 4.51 -3.68
C ILE A 128 -3.98 3.75 -4.39
N MET A 129 -3.67 3.08 -5.50
CA MET A 129 -4.68 2.41 -6.32
C MET A 129 -4.25 1.00 -6.72
N GLY A 130 -5.22 0.11 -6.78
CA GLY A 130 -4.99 -1.27 -7.17
C GLY A 130 -6.31 -2.00 -7.41
N LEU A 131 -6.19 -3.14 -8.08
CA LEU A 131 -7.32 -3.99 -8.45
C LEU A 131 -7.02 -5.47 -8.17
N VAL A 132 -8.05 -6.20 -7.81
CA VAL A 132 -8.03 -7.64 -7.50
C VAL A 132 -9.19 -8.29 -8.26
N PRO A 133 -8.96 -8.83 -9.46
CA PRO A 133 -10.01 -9.39 -10.32
C PRO A 133 -10.81 -10.52 -9.68
N GLY A 134 -10.18 -11.42 -8.91
CA GLY A 134 -10.89 -12.51 -8.25
C GLY A 134 -11.86 -12.05 -7.16
N MET A 135 -11.75 -10.80 -6.72
CA MET A 135 -12.71 -10.13 -5.82
C MET A 135 -13.57 -9.08 -6.55
N LYS A 136 -13.42 -8.98 -7.87
CA LYS A 136 -14.10 -7.99 -8.73
C LYS A 136 -13.91 -6.57 -8.21
N SER A 137 -12.77 -6.29 -7.57
CA SER A 137 -12.58 -5.11 -6.74
C SER A 137 -11.49 -4.22 -7.29
N MET A 138 -11.80 -2.93 -7.46
CA MET A 138 -10.80 -1.89 -7.62
C MET A 138 -10.97 -0.87 -6.50
N ALA A 139 -9.87 -0.44 -5.88
CA ALA A 139 -9.90 0.64 -4.91
C ALA A 139 -8.92 1.75 -5.26
N LEU A 140 -9.35 2.97 -4.93
CA LEU A 140 -8.52 4.16 -4.88
C LEU A 140 -8.61 4.76 -3.48
N ARG A 141 -7.49 4.73 -2.75
CA ARG A 141 -7.33 5.43 -1.48
C ARG A 141 -6.61 6.75 -1.72
N ILE A 142 -7.18 7.82 -1.20
CA ILE A 142 -6.57 9.14 -1.13
C ILE A 142 -6.38 9.56 0.32
N ASP A 143 -5.33 10.33 0.60
CA ASP A 143 -5.27 11.14 1.81
C ASP A 143 -4.74 12.53 1.55
N SER A 144 -5.23 13.47 2.35
CA SER A 144 -4.82 14.85 2.42
C SER A 144 -4.46 15.16 3.87
N SER A 145 -3.18 15.43 4.14
CA SER A 145 -2.68 15.60 5.50
C SER A 145 -1.52 16.58 5.58
N PHE A 146 -1.38 17.22 6.75
CA PHE A 146 -0.16 17.90 7.13
C PHE A 146 0.74 16.97 7.93
N SER A 147 2.05 17.17 7.85
CA SER A 147 2.95 16.55 8.80
C SER A 147 4.12 17.45 9.15
N ARG A 148 4.64 17.29 10.36
CA ARG A 148 5.86 17.95 10.83
C ARG A 148 6.69 16.99 11.69
N GLU A 149 7.94 17.34 11.90
CA GLU A 149 8.81 16.65 12.85
C GLU A 149 8.71 17.30 14.23
N ILE A 150 8.70 16.47 15.27
CA ILE A 150 8.83 16.89 16.66
C ILE A 150 9.87 16.01 17.36
N GLU A 151 10.43 16.49 18.47
CA GLU A 151 11.29 15.70 19.33
C GLU A 151 10.49 15.14 20.52
N VAL A 152 10.57 13.83 20.75
CA VAL A 152 9.89 13.17 21.87
C VAL A 152 10.86 12.18 22.51
N ALA A 153 11.23 12.47 23.76
CA ALA A 153 12.17 11.68 24.56
C ALA A 153 13.54 11.48 23.86
N GLY A 154 14.09 12.56 23.30
CA GLY A 154 15.42 12.56 22.65
C GLY A 154 15.47 11.90 21.27
N SER A 155 14.32 11.59 20.66
CA SER A 155 14.25 11.05 19.30
C SER A 155 13.30 11.85 18.45
N LYS A 156 13.69 12.10 17.19
CA LYS A 156 12.83 12.74 16.19
C LYS A 156 11.69 11.82 15.81
N ARG A 157 10.49 12.39 15.68
CA ARG A 157 9.28 11.68 15.29
C ARG A 157 8.45 12.51 14.33
N ARG A 158 7.78 11.82 13.43
CA ARG A 158 6.78 12.44 12.55
C ARG A 158 5.41 12.46 13.24
N VAL A 159 4.75 13.61 13.18
CA VAL A 159 3.36 13.77 13.61
C VAL A 159 2.51 14.39 12.51
N TYR A 160 1.21 14.14 12.58
CA TYR A 160 0.21 14.63 11.64
C TYR A 160 -0.76 15.54 12.42
N PRO A 161 -0.54 16.86 12.43
CA PRO A 161 -1.40 17.79 13.16
C PRO A 161 -2.71 18.05 12.41
N GLY A 162 -3.76 18.33 13.18
CA GLY A 162 -5.09 18.66 12.68
C GLY A 162 -5.87 17.44 12.19
N ASP A 163 -7.12 17.71 11.79
CA ASP A 163 -7.93 16.72 11.09
C ASP A 163 -7.34 16.49 9.70
N TYR A 164 -7.36 15.24 9.26
CA TYR A 164 -6.91 14.87 7.93
C TYR A 164 -8.01 14.09 7.22
N ILE A 165 -8.01 14.15 5.89
CA ILE A 165 -8.96 13.39 5.08
C ILE A 165 -8.26 12.12 4.63
N GLY A 166 -8.87 10.98 4.90
CA GLY A 166 -8.49 9.70 4.33
C GLY A 166 -9.75 9.00 3.83
N LEU A 167 -9.78 8.71 2.52
CA LEU A 167 -10.96 8.18 1.84
C LEU A 167 -10.56 7.02 0.95
N VAL A 168 -11.28 5.91 1.05
CA VAL A 168 -11.21 4.76 0.15
C VAL A 168 -12.46 4.76 -0.72
N MET A 169 -12.26 4.83 -2.04
CA MET A 169 -13.32 4.64 -3.04
C MET A 169 -13.23 3.21 -3.56
N LEU A 170 -14.32 2.47 -3.45
CA LEU A 170 -14.43 1.09 -3.91
C LEU A 170 -15.29 1.03 -5.18
N PHE A 171 -14.80 0.33 -6.19
CA PHE A 171 -15.47 0.14 -7.47
C PHE A 171 -15.66 -1.35 -7.76
N ASP A 172 -16.77 -1.65 -8.43
CA ASP A 172 -17.04 -2.97 -8.97
C ASP A 172 -16.44 -3.11 -10.37
N MET A 173 -15.66 -4.17 -10.58
CA MET A 173 -15.02 -4.42 -11.87
C MET A 173 -15.95 -5.02 -12.93
N ASP A 174 -17.09 -5.61 -12.55
CA ASP A 174 -18.04 -6.18 -13.50
C ASP A 174 -19.03 -5.10 -13.98
N THR A 175 -19.50 -4.23 -13.08
CA THR A 175 -20.50 -3.20 -13.41
C THR A 175 -19.90 -1.84 -13.74
N CYS A 176 -18.62 -1.62 -13.42
CA CYS A 176 -17.95 -0.31 -13.49
C CYS A 176 -18.60 0.76 -12.59
N GLU A 177 -19.37 0.35 -11.58
CA GLU A 177 -20.05 1.24 -10.64
C GLU A 177 -19.19 1.48 -9.40
N ILE A 178 -19.35 2.65 -8.77
CA ILE A 178 -18.85 2.86 -7.42
C ILE A 178 -19.79 2.16 -6.42
N LEU A 179 -19.21 1.42 -5.49
CA LEU A 179 -19.96 0.67 -4.48
C LEU A 179 -19.96 1.37 -3.13
N ALA A 180 -18.82 1.96 -2.76
CA ALA A 180 -18.69 2.57 -1.46
C ALA A 180 -17.63 3.68 -1.38
N LEU A 181 -17.87 4.57 -0.42
CA LEU A 181 -16.97 5.60 0.08
C LEU A 181 -16.70 5.30 1.56
N MET A 182 -15.45 4.99 1.92
CA MET A 182 -15.12 4.56 3.28
C MET A 182 -14.02 5.43 3.89
N ASP A 183 -14.14 5.76 5.17
CA ASP A 183 -13.03 6.35 5.90
C ASP A 183 -11.82 5.39 5.90
N ASP A 184 -10.60 5.93 5.80
CA ASP A 184 -9.43 5.06 5.59
C ASP A 184 -8.77 4.54 6.88
N HIS A 185 -9.04 5.14 8.04
CA HIS A 185 -8.20 4.96 9.23
C HIS A 185 -8.30 3.52 9.75
N PHE A 186 -9.54 3.04 9.93
CA PHE A 186 -9.80 1.66 10.37
C PHE A 186 -9.33 0.62 9.34
N ILE A 187 -9.63 0.84 8.05
CA ILE A 187 -9.18 -0.04 6.96
C ILE A 187 -7.65 -0.12 6.93
N SER A 188 -6.97 1.01 7.11
CA SER A 188 -5.51 1.10 7.07
C SER A 188 -4.83 0.33 8.19
N THR A 189 -5.36 0.33 9.41
CA THR A 189 -4.77 -0.44 10.52
C THR A 189 -5.04 -1.93 10.37
N LEU A 190 -6.25 -2.29 9.94
CA LEU A 190 -6.68 -3.67 9.75
C LEU A 190 -5.81 -4.39 8.70
N ARG A 191 -5.70 -3.82 7.49
CA ARG A 191 -4.95 -4.41 6.37
C ARG A 191 -3.46 -4.52 6.61
N VAL A 192 -2.87 -3.60 7.38
CA VAL A 192 -1.43 -3.63 7.72
C VAL A 192 -1.14 -4.80 8.65
N GLY A 193 -1.98 -5.00 9.68
CA GLY A 193 -1.93 -6.16 10.58
C GLY A 193 -2.02 -7.46 9.80
N ALA A 194 -3.06 -7.59 8.99
CA ALA A 194 -3.31 -8.79 8.19
C ALA A 194 -2.18 -9.11 7.20
N THR A 195 -1.66 -8.12 6.48
CA THR A 195 -0.51 -8.33 5.56
C THR A 195 0.71 -8.87 6.31
N SER A 196 0.96 -8.37 7.51
CA SER A 196 2.09 -8.82 8.33
C SER A 196 1.88 -10.25 8.82
N ALA A 197 0.65 -10.60 9.20
CA ALA A 197 0.29 -11.95 9.56
C ALA A 197 0.38 -12.93 8.37
N VAL A 198 -0.02 -12.52 7.17
CA VAL A 198 0.17 -13.31 5.94
C VAL A 198 1.65 -13.62 5.74
N ALA A 199 2.54 -12.63 5.81
CA ALA A 199 3.98 -12.88 5.71
C ALA A 199 4.47 -13.83 6.82
N SER A 200 4.05 -13.59 8.07
CA SER A 200 4.37 -14.45 9.21
C SER A 200 3.92 -15.90 9.04
N LYS A 201 2.82 -16.19 8.33
CA LYS A 201 2.38 -17.57 8.04
C LYS A 201 3.48 -18.39 7.36
N TYR A 202 4.29 -17.76 6.51
CA TYR A 202 5.32 -18.42 5.70
C TYR A 202 6.74 -18.20 6.22
N LEU A 203 6.95 -17.15 7.02
CA LEU A 203 8.29 -16.72 7.44
C LEU A 203 8.57 -16.95 8.94
N ALA A 204 7.56 -16.99 9.80
CA ALA A 204 7.75 -17.31 11.22
C ALA A 204 7.72 -18.82 11.46
N ARG A 205 8.47 -19.30 12.48
CA ARG A 205 8.38 -20.69 12.92
C ARG A 205 6.93 -21.05 13.29
N ARG A 206 6.50 -22.28 13.02
CA ARG A 206 5.11 -22.72 13.25
C ARG A 206 4.74 -22.77 14.74
N ASP A 207 5.73 -23.03 15.58
CA ASP A 207 5.63 -23.12 17.04
C ASP A 207 5.91 -21.79 17.76
N ALA A 208 5.98 -20.66 17.03
CA ALA A 208 6.22 -19.35 17.61
C ALA A 208 5.14 -18.98 18.65
N LYS A 209 5.58 -18.72 19.90
CA LYS A 209 4.73 -18.47 21.07
C LYS A 209 4.97 -17.10 21.71
N LEU A 210 6.19 -16.56 21.59
CA LEU A 210 6.57 -15.28 22.18
C LEU A 210 6.72 -14.20 21.12
N MET A 211 5.97 -13.10 21.28
CA MET A 211 6.07 -11.93 20.41
C MET A 211 6.74 -10.76 21.13
N GLY A 212 7.75 -10.15 20.51
CA GLY A 212 8.28 -8.83 20.86
C GLY A 212 7.59 -7.75 20.05
N LEU A 213 6.98 -6.78 20.72
CA LEU A 213 6.26 -5.68 20.07
C LEU A 213 6.87 -4.33 20.42
N LEU A 214 7.44 -3.65 19.43
CA LEU A 214 7.97 -2.30 19.57
C LEU A 214 6.92 -1.30 19.08
N GLY A 215 6.31 -0.58 20.01
CA GLY A 215 5.16 0.30 19.75
C GLY A 215 3.95 -0.12 20.58
N SER A 216 3.12 0.86 20.94
CA SER A 216 1.90 0.64 21.73
C SER A 216 0.75 1.53 21.22
N GLY A 217 0.70 1.76 19.91
CA GLY A 217 -0.35 2.51 19.22
C GLY A 217 -1.25 1.59 18.38
N GLU A 218 -2.11 2.17 17.55
CA GLU A 218 -3.13 1.43 16.78
C GLU A 218 -2.57 0.32 15.89
N GLN A 219 -1.47 0.59 15.17
CA GLN A 219 -0.81 -0.44 14.36
C GLN A 219 -0.31 -1.61 15.22
N ALA A 220 0.17 -1.33 16.44
CA ALA A 220 0.64 -2.39 17.34
C ALA A 220 -0.51 -3.31 17.80
N ARG A 221 -1.74 -2.79 17.92
CA ARG A 221 -2.93 -3.57 18.27
C ARG A 221 -3.26 -4.58 17.18
N THR A 222 -3.29 -4.13 15.92
CA THR A 222 -3.64 -5.01 14.80
C THR A 222 -2.50 -5.97 14.45
N GLN A 223 -1.24 -5.61 14.69
CA GLN A 223 -0.12 -6.55 14.62
C GLN A 223 -0.33 -7.71 15.59
N LEU A 224 -0.63 -7.43 16.86
CA LEU A 224 -0.88 -8.46 17.86
C LEU A 224 -2.07 -9.34 17.46
N THR A 225 -3.24 -8.75 17.19
CA THR A 225 -4.43 -9.54 16.88
C THR A 225 -4.28 -10.36 15.62
N ALA A 226 -3.61 -9.85 14.58
CA ALA A 226 -3.37 -10.60 13.35
C ALA A 226 -2.38 -11.75 13.54
N HIS A 227 -1.28 -11.54 14.27
CA HIS A 227 -0.31 -12.61 14.54
C HIS A 227 -0.88 -13.70 15.44
N ALA A 228 -1.76 -13.35 16.39
CA ALA A 228 -2.47 -14.30 17.23
C ALA A 228 -3.42 -15.23 16.45
N VAL A 229 -3.91 -14.80 15.26
CA VAL A 229 -4.71 -15.66 14.38
C VAL A 229 -3.85 -16.73 13.70
N VAL A 230 -2.61 -16.40 13.34
CA VAL A 230 -1.77 -17.27 12.50
C VAL A 230 -0.72 -18.05 13.29
N ARG A 231 -0.50 -17.72 14.57
CA ARG A 231 0.47 -18.38 15.45
C ARG A 231 -0.09 -18.58 16.86
N PRO A 232 0.33 -19.66 17.55
CA PRO A 232 -0.15 -19.98 18.90
C PRO A 232 0.53 -19.11 19.96
N LEU A 233 0.40 -17.78 19.83
CA LEU A 233 1.02 -16.82 20.74
C LEU A 233 0.45 -17.00 22.16
N THR A 234 1.33 -17.18 23.13
CA THR A 234 0.97 -17.29 24.55
C THR A 234 1.40 -16.07 25.34
N ARG A 235 2.40 -15.32 24.86
CA ARG A 235 2.94 -14.15 25.55
C ARG A 235 3.45 -13.09 24.57
N VAL A 236 3.33 -11.83 24.97
CA VAL A 236 3.81 -10.66 24.21
C VAL A 236 4.60 -9.76 25.15
N LYS A 237 5.79 -9.33 24.74
CA LYS A 237 6.56 -8.28 25.44
C LYS A 237 6.42 -6.99 24.66
N VAL A 238 5.81 -5.97 25.27
CA VAL A 238 5.58 -4.67 24.62
C VAL A 238 6.49 -3.59 25.19
N TYR A 239 7.16 -2.85 24.30
CA TYR A 239 7.91 -1.67 24.66
C TYR A 239 7.44 -0.45 23.86
N SER A 240 7.22 0.65 24.56
CA SER A 240 7.17 2.00 23.98
C SER A 240 7.72 3.01 24.99
N PRO A 241 8.24 4.17 24.54
CA PRO A 241 8.92 5.11 25.46
C PRO A 241 8.04 5.64 26.59
N ASN A 242 6.75 5.85 26.33
CA ASN A 242 5.81 6.27 27.37
C ASN A 242 5.34 5.06 28.19
N ARG A 243 5.76 5.02 29.47
CA ARG A 243 5.46 3.93 30.40
C ARG A 243 3.97 3.71 30.64
N GLU A 244 3.21 4.78 30.75
CA GLU A 244 1.77 4.72 30.97
C GLU A 244 1.05 4.13 29.75
N ASN A 245 1.43 4.58 28.55
CA ASN A 245 0.88 4.06 27.30
C ASN A 245 1.14 2.56 27.12
N ARG A 246 2.37 2.06 27.36
CA ARG A 246 2.65 0.62 27.23
C ARG A 246 1.94 -0.21 28.30
N ARG A 247 1.74 0.31 29.52
CA ARG A 247 0.97 -0.37 30.57
C ARG A 247 -0.51 -0.48 30.22
N ARG A 248 -1.12 0.61 29.77
CA ARG A 248 -2.51 0.62 29.33
C ARG A 248 -2.72 -0.33 28.15
N PHE A 249 -1.84 -0.27 27.14
CA PHE A 249 -1.86 -1.21 26.02
C PHE A 249 -1.78 -2.67 26.48
N ALA A 250 -0.86 -2.98 27.41
CA ALA A 250 -0.69 -4.33 27.90
C ALA A 250 -1.94 -4.86 28.61
N GLN A 251 -2.57 -4.04 29.45
CA GLN A 251 -3.82 -4.40 30.11
C GLN A 251 -4.94 -4.64 29.08
N GLU A 252 -5.25 -3.64 28.24
CA GLU A 252 -6.32 -3.70 27.25
C GLU A 252 -6.17 -4.90 26.31
N MET A 253 -4.96 -5.14 25.82
CA MET A 253 -4.72 -6.21 24.86
C MET A 253 -4.69 -7.59 25.52
N SER A 254 -4.26 -7.70 26.78
CA SER A 254 -4.38 -8.96 27.52
C SER A 254 -5.85 -9.33 27.71
N GLU A 255 -6.68 -8.37 28.14
CA GLU A 255 -8.12 -8.57 28.31
C GLU A 255 -8.81 -8.92 26.99
N LYS A 256 -8.46 -8.22 25.89
CA LYS A 256 -9.08 -8.44 24.57
C LYS A 256 -8.70 -9.77 23.91
N THR A 257 -7.47 -10.23 24.09
CA THR A 257 -6.93 -11.40 23.36
C THR A 257 -6.82 -12.66 24.20
N GLY A 258 -6.84 -12.54 25.53
CA GLY A 258 -6.53 -13.65 26.44
C GLY A 258 -5.04 -14.04 26.47
N ILE A 259 -4.17 -13.30 25.78
CA ILE A 259 -2.72 -13.52 25.73
C ILE A 259 -2.04 -12.70 26.82
N GLU A 260 -1.02 -13.23 27.49
CA GLU A 260 -0.24 -12.47 28.47
C GLU A 260 0.57 -11.36 27.78
N VAL A 261 0.15 -10.09 27.88
CA VAL A 261 0.91 -8.95 27.37
C VAL A 261 1.64 -8.27 28.52
N VAL A 262 2.97 -8.25 28.46
CA VAL A 262 3.87 -7.74 29.51
C VAL A 262 4.57 -6.47 29.03
N PRO A 263 4.36 -5.33 29.71
CA PRO A 263 5.12 -4.12 29.42
C PRO A 263 6.54 -4.28 29.96
N VAL A 264 7.54 -4.14 29.09
CA VAL A 264 8.97 -4.24 29.46
C VAL A 264 9.63 -2.86 29.45
N ASP A 265 10.84 -2.75 29.99
CA ASP A 265 11.48 -1.45 30.24
C ASP A 265 12.47 -1.02 29.15
N SER A 266 12.78 -1.90 28.19
CA SER A 266 13.62 -1.57 27.03
C SER A 266 13.20 -2.30 25.74
N ALA A 267 13.58 -1.72 24.59
CA ALA A 267 13.40 -2.37 23.29
C ALA A 267 14.17 -3.69 23.20
N ALA A 268 15.34 -3.76 23.84
CA ALA A 268 16.16 -4.98 23.89
C ALA A 268 15.45 -6.12 24.63
N GLU A 269 14.77 -5.83 25.75
CA GLU A 269 13.96 -6.81 26.48
C GLU A 269 12.77 -7.30 25.65
N ALA A 270 12.14 -6.43 24.87
CA ALA A 270 11.05 -6.83 23.99
C ALA A 270 11.55 -7.77 22.88
N VAL A 271 12.76 -7.56 22.36
CA VAL A 271 13.32 -8.31 21.23
C VAL A 271 13.93 -9.66 21.64
N ARG A 272 14.84 -9.68 22.62
CA ARG A 272 15.62 -10.88 22.98
C ARG A 272 14.76 -12.08 23.39
N GLY A 273 15.04 -13.27 22.88
CA GLY A 273 14.27 -14.49 23.14
C GLY A 273 12.84 -14.51 22.60
N SER A 274 12.39 -13.50 21.84
CA SER A 274 11.10 -13.53 21.15
C SER A 274 11.19 -14.34 19.85
N ASP A 275 10.13 -15.05 19.48
CA ASP A 275 10.07 -15.80 18.21
C ASP A 275 9.72 -14.87 17.05
N ILE A 276 8.84 -13.91 17.30
CA ILE A 276 8.38 -12.90 16.34
C ILE A 276 8.66 -11.53 16.92
N VAL A 277 9.20 -10.62 16.12
CA VAL A 277 9.45 -9.22 16.49
C VAL A 277 8.73 -8.31 15.50
N SER A 278 7.79 -7.50 15.97
CA SER A 278 7.11 -6.51 15.14
C SER A 278 7.47 -5.10 15.58
N ALA A 279 8.05 -4.32 14.68
CA ALA A 279 8.28 -2.90 14.84
C ALA A 279 7.12 -2.10 14.23
N ALA A 280 6.28 -1.53 15.09
CA ALA A 280 5.12 -0.72 14.77
C ALA A 280 5.29 0.68 15.35
N THR A 281 6.38 1.35 15.00
CA THR A 281 6.79 2.62 15.62
C THR A 281 6.56 3.84 14.72
N ASN A 282 6.70 5.04 15.30
CA ASN A 282 6.78 6.30 14.55
C ASN A 282 8.21 6.88 14.52
N THR A 283 9.23 6.03 14.70
CA THR A 283 10.63 6.44 14.76
C THR A 283 11.17 6.94 13.42
N VAL A 284 12.25 7.72 13.48
CA VAL A 284 13.13 8.04 12.35
C VAL A 284 14.35 7.12 12.36
N ASP A 285 14.89 6.84 13.55
CA ASP A 285 16.10 6.04 13.76
C ASP A 285 15.80 4.56 14.10
N PRO A 286 16.73 3.63 13.81
CA PRO A 286 16.57 2.21 14.12
C PRO A 286 16.21 1.91 15.58
N VAL A 287 15.25 1.01 15.76
CA VAL A 287 14.78 0.54 17.08
C VAL A 287 14.98 -0.97 17.27
N VAL A 288 15.24 -1.72 16.20
CA VAL A 288 15.65 -3.13 16.21
C VAL A 288 17.13 -3.19 15.89
N GLN A 289 17.92 -3.78 16.79
CA GLN A 289 19.37 -3.87 16.66
C GLN A 289 19.79 -5.32 16.42
N GLY A 290 20.66 -5.56 15.44
CA GLY A 290 21.05 -6.91 15.02
C GLY A 290 21.64 -7.75 16.15
N ARG A 291 22.36 -7.14 17.09
CA ARG A 291 22.90 -7.83 18.28
C ARG A 291 21.85 -8.40 19.25
N TRP A 292 20.57 -8.10 19.06
CA TRP A 292 19.48 -8.69 19.83
C TRP A 292 18.78 -9.83 19.09
N LEU A 293 19.06 -10.00 17.80
CA LEU A 293 18.45 -11.04 16.99
C LEU A 293 19.15 -12.37 17.23
N GLU A 294 18.35 -13.40 17.43
CA GLU A 294 18.75 -14.78 17.70
C GLU A 294 18.23 -15.69 16.58
N GLU A 295 18.82 -16.88 16.43
CA GLU A 295 18.39 -17.86 15.44
C GLU A 295 16.89 -18.17 15.56
N GLY A 296 16.23 -18.31 14.41
CA GLY A 296 14.81 -18.65 14.33
C GLY A 296 13.83 -17.49 14.46
N MET A 297 14.31 -16.26 14.71
CA MET A 297 13.45 -15.09 14.78
C MET A 297 12.80 -14.73 13.42
N HIS A 298 11.57 -14.25 13.48
CA HIS A 298 10.93 -13.53 12.38
C HIS A 298 10.73 -12.06 12.75
N VAL A 299 11.24 -11.15 11.93
CA VAL A 299 11.15 -9.71 12.15
C VAL A 299 10.22 -9.08 11.11
N THR A 300 9.25 -8.28 11.56
CA THR A 300 8.41 -7.44 10.72
C THR A 300 8.69 -5.96 11.00
N SER A 301 8.85 -5.16 9.95
CA SER A 301 8.93 -3.70 10.02
C SER A 301 7.84 -3.05 9.16
N LEU A 302 7.22 -1.99 9.70
CA LEU A 302 6.08 -1.30 9.07
C LEU A 302 6.41 0.09 8.55
N VAL A 303 7.43 0.76 9.12
CA VAL A 303 7.67 2.17 8.81
C VAL A 303 8.13 2.35 7.36
N GLY A 304 7.33 3.06 6.57
CA GLY A 304 7.73 3.54 5.25
C GLY A 304 8.23 4.99 5.30
N GLY A 305 9.53 5.19 5.10
CA GLY A 305 10.10 6.51 4.76
C GLY A 305 10.12 6.75 3.25
N ASP A 306 10.40 7.98 2.85
CA ASP A 306 10.82 8.29 1.47
C ASP A 306 12.14 9.08 1.53
N GLY A 307 12.75 9.37 0.38
CA GLY A 307 14.06 10.04 0.32
C GLY A 307 14.06 11.46 0.88
N PHE A 308 12.90 12.04 1.18
CA PHE A 308 12.79 13.37 1.79
C PHE A 308 12.68 13.26 3.31
N LEU A 309 12.04 12.21 3.79
CA LEU A 309 11.99 11.88 5.21
C LEU A 309 12.44 10.43 5.41
N PRO A 310 13.77 10.20 5.43
CA PRO A 310 14.32 8.86 5.55
C PRO A 310 14.00 8.31 6.94
N ARG A 311 13.40 7.11 6.98
CA ARG A 311 13.04 6.42 8.22
C ARG A 311 13.36 4.93 8.08
N LYS A 312 13.94 4.36 9.13
CA LYS A 312 14.24 2.92 9.21
C LYS A 312 14.03 2.42 10.63
N GLU A 313 13.61 1.16 10.75
CA GLU A 313 13.40 0.53 12.06
C GLU A 313 14.51 -0.45 12.41
N LEU A 314 15.25 -0.97 11.43
CA LEU A 314 16.34 -1.92 11.63
C LEU A 314 17.69 -1.23 11.43
N ASP A 315 18.71 -1.66 12.17
CA ASP A 315 20.10 -1.30 11.89
C ASP A 315 20.71 -2.19 10.80
N ASP A 316 21.94 -1.90 10.38
CA ASP A 316 22.60 -2.65 9.31
C ASP A 316 22.91 -4.09 9.73
N GLU A 317 23.26 -4.32 11.01
CA GLU A 317 23.51 -5.66 11.54
C GLU A 317 22.27 -6.54 11.45
N ALA A 318 21.08 -6.00 11.76
CA ALA A 318 19.82 -6.73 11.66
C ALA A 318 19.52 -7.18 10.23
N ILE A 319 19.77 -6.31 9.24
CA ILE A 319 19.59 -6.66 7.82
C ILE A 319 20.60 -7.71 7.37
N MET A 320 21.88 -7.57 7.74
CA MET A 320 22.92 -8.52 7.35
C MET A 320 22.72 -9.92 7.97
N LYS A 321 22.03 -10.01 9.12
CA LYS A 321 21.68 -11.29 9.75
C LYS A 321 20.48 -11.99 9.11
N ALA A 322 19.66 -11.27 8.33
CA ALA A 322 18.48 -11.86 7.72
C ALA A 322 18.87 -12.85 6.62
N SER A 323 18.51 -14.12 6.80
CA SER A 323 18.70 -15.19 5.84
C SER A 323 17.75 -15.08 4.64
N LEU A 324 16.61 -14.40 4.83
CA LEU A 324 15.59 -14.18 3.81
C LEU A 324 14.91 -12.82 4.04
N ILE A 325 14.88 -11.99 3.00
CA ILE A 325 14.23 -10.68 3.02
C ILE A 325 13.05 -10.68 2.05
N VAL A 326 11.86 -10.48 2.60
CA VAL A 326 10.63 -10.33 1.84
C VAL A 326 10.09 -8.92 2.02
N VAL A 327 9.58 -8.33 0.94
CA VAL A 327 9.01 -6.98 0.91
C VAL A 327 7.58 -7.04 0.34
N GLY A 328 6.75 -6.06 0.67
CA GLY A 328 5.40 -5.94 0.11
C GLY A 328 5.41 -5.60 -1.38
N TYR A 329 6.08 -4.49 -1.75
CA TYR A 329 6.19 -4.06 -3.14
C TYR A 329 7.56 -3.47 -3.45
N LYS A 330 8.33 -4.17 -4.27
CA LYS A 330 9.72 -3.85 -4.61
C LYS A 330 9.87 -2.57 -5.43
N PRO A 331 9.05 -2.29 -6.48
CA PRO A 331 9.18 -1.04 -7.23
C PRO A 331 9.09 0.23 -6.36
N GLN A 332 8.27 0.23 -5.31
CA GLN A 332 8.13 1.38 -4.42
C GLN A 332 9.43 1.70 -3.66
N ILE A 333 10.25 0.70 -3.34
CA ILE A 333 11.52 0.89 -2.62
C ILE A 333 12.42 1.86 -3.39
N PHE A 334 12.52 1.67 -4.70
CA PHE A 334 13.36 2.46 -5.58
C PHE A 334 12.76 3.84 -5.87
N LEU A 335 11.45 3.90 -6.14
CA LEU A 335 10.75 5.15 -6.44
C LEU A 335 10.78 6.11 -5.24
N ASP A 336 10.51 5.61 -4.04
CA ASP A 336 10.51 6.42 -2.82
C ASP A 336 11.92 6.60 -2.25
N LYS A 337 12.95 5.89 -2.74
CA LYS A 337 14.26 5.83 -2.08
C LYS A 337 14.14 5.45 -0.60
N GLN A 338 13.38 4.40 -0.30
CA GLN A 338 13.05 4.03 1.07
C GLN A 338 14.31 3.74 1.90
N ALA A 339 14.50 4.48 2.99
CA ALA A 339 15.75 4.46 3.75
C ALA A 339 16.11 3.10 4.37
N GLU A 340 15.14 2.21 4.55
CA GLU A 340 15.40 0.83 4.97
C GLU A 340 16.30 0.06 4.00
N PHE A 341 16.30 0.41 2.70
CA PHE A 341 17.11 -0.30 1.71
C PHE A 341 17.96 0.62 0.84
N HIS A 342 17.55 1.86 0.59
CA HIS A 342 18.18 2.74 -0.40
C HIS A 342 19.69 2.93 -0.19
N ASP A 343 20.11 3.29 1.02
CA ASP A 343 21.54 3.44 1.37
C ASP A 343 22.27 2.08 1.38
N ARG A 344 21.61 1.03 1.85
CA ARG A 344 22.18 -0.33 1.94
C ARG A 344 22.46 -0.93 0.57
N LEU A 345 21.57 -0.68 -0.39
CA LEU A 345 21.74 -1.04 -1.81
C LEU A 345 22.92 -0.27 -2.41
N ALA A 346 23.03 1.04 -2.15
CA ALA A 346 24.15 1.85 -2.63
C ALA A 346 25.51 1.40 -2.06
N ARG A 347 25.52 0.92 -0.80
CA ARG A 347 26.70 0.40 -0.11
C ARG A 347 26.98 -1.10 -0.38
N GLY A 348 26.11 -1.78 -1.13
CA GLY A 348 26.24 -3.21 -1.42
C GLY A 348 26.02 -4.15 -0.23
N LEU A 349 25.39 -3.67 0.86
CA LEU A 349 25.01 -4.50 2.01
C LEU A 349 23.82 -5.43 1.70
N VAL A 350 22.99 -5.01 0.75
CA VAL A 350 21.87 -5.77 0.18
C VAL A 350 21.93 -5.55 -1.32
N LYS A 351 21.59 -6.54 -2.12
CA LYS A 351 21.44 -6.42 -3.57
C LYS A 351 19.95 -6.40 -3.95
N PRO A 352 19.58 -5.81 -5.09
CA PRO A 352 18.20 -5.86 -5.56
C PRO A 352 17.65 -7.29 -5.65
N GLU A 353 18.48 -8.28 -5.98
CA GLU A 353 18.09 -9.68 -6.13
C GLU A 353 17.75 -10.36 -4.79
N ASP A 354 18.27 -9.83 -3.67
CA ASP A 354 17.99 -10.33 -2.32
C ASP A 354 16.59 -9.91 -1.81
N LEU A 355 15.94 -8.98 -2.51
CA LEU A 355 14.60 -8.47 -2.17
C LEU A 355 13.53 -9.25 -2.93
N HIS A 356 12.87 -10.18 -2.23
CA HIS A 356 11.75 -10.96 -2.75
C HIS A 356 10.39 -10.33 -2.41
N GLU A 357 9.39 -10.47 -3.26
CA GLU A 357 8.06 -9.90 -3.01
C GLU A 357 7.12 -10.91 -2.33
N LEU A 358 6.18 -10.43 -1.50
CA LEU A 358 5.21 -11.28 -0.84
C LEU A 358 4.36 -12.09 -1.84
N GLY A 359 4.01 -11.52 -3.00
CA GLY A 359 3.31 -12.26 -4.06
C GLY A 359 4.12 -13.43 -4.63
N ASP A 360 5.45 -13.29 -4.73
CA ASP A 360 6.33 -14.39 -5.16
C ASP A 360 6.40 -15.50 -4.10
N LEU A 361 6.41 -15.12 -2.83
CA LEU A 361 6.37 -16.05 -1.70
C LEU A 361 5.08 -16.89 -1.73
N LEU A 362 3.92 -16.24 -1.92
CA LEU A 362 2.62 -16.92 -1.95
C LEU A 362 2.41 -17.81 -3.17
N THR A 363 3.11 -17.52 -4.28
CA THR A 363 3.02 -18.31 -5.51
C THR A 363 4.13 -19.36 -5.63
N GLY A 364 4.98 -19.50 -4.62
CA GLY A 364 6.11 -20.45 -4.60
C GLY A 364 7.27 -20.07 -5.53
N ARG A 365 7.28 -18.86 -6.11
CA ARG A 365 8.41 -18.33 -6.88
C ARG A 365 9.55 -17.86 -5.98
N CYS A 366 9.25 -17.53 -4.74
CA CYS A 366 10.20 -17.34 -3.65
C CYS A 366 9.92 -18.41 -2.58
N ARG A 367 10.98 -19.00 -2.01
CA ARG A 367 10.84 -19.94 -0.90
C ARG A 367 10.38 -19.23 0.37
N GLY A 368 9.67 -19.94 1.24
CA GLY A 368 9.46 -19.53 2.62
C GLY A 368 10.64 -19.89 3.52
N ARG A 369 10.41 -19.85 4.83
CA ARG A 369 11.35 -20.43 5.81
C ARG A 369 11.53 -21.92 5.52
N GLU A 370 12.79 -22.37 5.50
CA GLU A 370 13.16 -23.78 5.33
C GLU A 370 13.89 -24.35 6.54
N ASP A 371 14.55 -23.50 7.34
CA ASP A 371 15.25 -23.88 8.56
C ASP A 371 14.76 -23.05 9.76
N ASP A 372 14.53 -23.72 10.89
CA ASP A 372 14.13 -23.12 12.16
C ASP A 372 15.19 -22.22 12.77
N ARG A 373 16.43 -22.21 12.25
CA ARG A 373 17.49 -21.27 12.65
C ARG A 373 17.51 -19.98 11.84
N GLU A 374 16.82 -19.91 10.71
CA GLU A 374 16.85 -18.72 9.84
C GLU A 374 16.31 -17.49 10.57
N ILE A 375 16.98 -16.36 10.42
CA ILE A 375 16.39 -15.06 10.76
C ILE A 375 15.70 -14.56 9.51
N THR A 376 14.39 -14.40 9.57
CA THR A 376 13.60 -13.93 8.41
C THR A 376 13.14 -12.50 8.64
N PHE A 377 13.12 -11.70 7.58
CA PHE A 377 12.69 -10.32 7.65
C PHE A 377 11.58 -10.04 6.64
N PHE A 378 10.46 -9.53 7.13
CA PHE A 378 9.41 -8.96 6.30
C PHE A 378 9.37 -7.44 6.46
N LYS A 379 9.61 -6.72 5.37
CA LYS A 379 9.29 -5.30 5.29
C LYS A 379 7.90 -5.12 4.68
N ASN A 380 6.94 -4.74 5.52
CA ASN A 380 5.62 -4.28 5.07
C ASN A 380 5.74 -2.84 4.54
N ASN A 381 6.46 -2.69 3.43
CA ASN A 381 6.78 -1.38 2.88
C ASN A 381 5.62 -0.81 2.07
N THR A 382 4.97 0.21 2.63
CA THR A 382 3.96 1.06 1.97
C THR A 382 2.53 0.53 1.99
N GLY A 383 1.57 1.42 1.73
CA GLY A 383 0.20 1.04 1.43
C GLY A 383 0.06 0.68 -0.04
N MET A 384 -0.44 -0.53 -0.32
CA MET A 384 -0.70 -1.02 -1.67
C MET A 384 -2.19 -0.96 -1.95
N GLY A 385 -2.56 -0.56 -3.16
CA GLY A 385 -3.96 -0.43 -3.54
C GLY A 385 -4.70 -1.76 -3.57
N ILE A 386 -3.99 -2.86 -3.85
CA ILE A 386 -4.58 -4.21 -3.77
C ILE A 386 -5.04 -4.58 -2.37
N GLN A 387 -4.35 -4.07 -1.32
CA GLN A 387 -4.76 -4.28 0.06
C GLN A 387 -6.07 -3.54 0.32
N PHE A 388 -6.16 -2.27 -0.11
CA PHE A 388 -7.39 -1.49 0.00
C PHE A 388 -8.55 -2.11 -0.81
N ALA A 389 -8.28 -2.64 -2.00
CA ALA A 389 -9.29 -3.30 -2.83
C ALA A 389 -9.85 -4.56 -2.16
N ALA A 390 -8.99 -5.37 -1.54
CA ALA A 390 -9.41 -6.57 -0.81
C ALA A 390 -10.21 -6.22 0.45
N THR A 391 -9.62 -5.42 1.35
CA THR A 391 -10.25 -5.04 2.63
C THR A 391 -11.57 -4.31 2.40
N ALA A 392 -11.61 -3.32 1.50
CA ALA A 392 -12.82 -2.54 1.25
C ALA A 392 -13.93 -3.39 0.64
N ARG A 393 -13.62 -4.34 -0.24
CA ARG A 393 -14.62 -5.28 -0.78
C ARG A 393 -15.24 -6.10 0.33
N LYS A 394 -14.43 -6.71 1.21
CA LYS A 394 -14.93 -7.49 2.35
C LYS A 394 -15.70 -6.65 3.35
N MET A 395 -15.25 -5.44 3.62
CA MET A 395 -15.95 -4.50 4.48
C MET A 395 -17.32 -4.12 3.92
N TYR A 396 -17.39 -3.83 2.61
CA TYR A 396 -18.64 -3.53 1.91
C TYR A 396 -19.64 -4.69 2.00
N GLU A 397 -19.17 -5.93 1.75
CA GLU A 397 -20.00 -7.14 1.83
C GLU A 397 -20.61 -7.29 3.24
N LYS A 398 -19.79 -7.20 4.30
CA LYS A 398 -20.25 -7.29 5.69
C LYS A 398 -21.19 -6.16 6.09
N ALA A 399 -20.90 -4.94 5.66
CA ALA A 399 -21.75 -3.79 5.94
C ALA A 399 -23.12 -3.93 5.28
N LYS A 400 -23.15 -4.37 4.01
CA LYS A 400 -24.39 -4.62 3.27
C LYS A 400 -25.22 -5.74 3.89
N GLU A 401 -24.59 -6.86 4.26
CA GLU A 401 -25.24 -7.98 4.95
C GLU A 401 -25.91 -7.56 6.27
N LYS A 402 -25.29 -6.61 6.99
CA LYS A 402 -25.77 -6.11 8.29
C LYS A 402 -26.65 -4.87 8.19
N GLY A 403 -26.87 -4.32 6.98
CA GLY A 403 -27.61 -3.07 6.78
C GLY A 403 -26.95 -1.86 7.45
N ILE A 404 -25.61 -1.81 7.48
CA ILE A 404 -24.83 -0.74 8.11
C ILE A 404 -24.28 0.19 7.03
N GLY A 405 -24.37 1.49 7.29
CA GLY A 405 -23.84 2.55 6.44
C GLY A 405 -24.91 3.56 6.04
N THR A 406 -24.46 4.66 5.45
CA THR A 406 -25.37 5.66 4.88
C THR A 406 -25.47 5.43 3.38
N GLU A 407 -26.69 5.30 2.87
CA GLU A 407 -26.93 5.08 1.44
C GLU A 407 -26.99 6.40 0.66
N LEU A 408 -26.27 6.47 -0.45
CA LEU A 408 -26.37 7.53 -1.45
C LEU A 408 -26.87 6.97 -2.78
N PRO A 409 -27.74 7.70 -3.52
CA PRO A 409 -28.15 7.28 -4.84
C PRO A 409 -26.97 7.10 -5.80
N LEU A 410 -26.89 5.96 -6.49
CA LEU A 410 -25.81 5.70 -7.47
C LEU A 410 -25.79 6.71 -8.62
N ASP A 411 -26.94 7.29 -8.98
CA ASP A 411 -27.03 8.23 -10.10
C ASP A 411 -26.30 9.56 -9.84
N LEU A 412 -25.92 9.85 -8.59
CA LEU A 412 -25.01 10.94 -8.24
C LEU A 412 -23.59 10.74 -8.81
N PHE A 413 -23.20 9.49 -9.09
CA PHE A 413 -21.85 9.11 -9.50
C PHE A 413 -21.78 8.62 -10.95
N MET A 414 -22.94 8.43 -11.60
CA MET A 414 -23.01 7.88 -12.96
C MET A 414 -23.17 8.98 -14.01
N THR A 415 -22.41 8.87 -15.10
CA THR A 415 -22.62 9.72 -16.28
C THR A 415 -23.77 9.17 -17.12
N LYS A 416 -24.89 9.90 -17.20
CA LYS A 416 -26.04 9.56 -18.05
C LYS A 416 -25.69 9.85 -19.52
N ARG A 417 -25.48 8.80 -20.34
CA ARG A 417 -25.11 8.93 -21.76
C ARG A 417 -26.28 9.09 -22.74
N GLY A 418 -27.52 8.83 -22.30
CA GLY A 418 -28.66 8.72 -23.22
C GLY A 418 -28.44 7.63 -24.28
N ASP A 419 -28.89 7.86 -25.52
CA ASP A 419 -28.75 6.91 -26.64
C ASP A 419 -27.37 6.93 -27.33
N LYS A 420 -26.38 7.64 -26.78
CA LYS A 420 -25.07 7.75 -27.42
C LYS A 420 -24.27 6.46 -27.23
N LEU A 421 -24.13 5.71 -28.32
CA LEU A 421 -23.38 4.43 -28.40
C LEU A 421 -21.88 4.56 -28.14
N TYR A 422 -21.30 5.76 -28.25
CA TYR A 422 -19.87 5.99 -28.07
C TYR A 422 -19.62 7.23 -27.20
N SER A 423 -18.55 7.19 -26.40
CA SER A 423 -17.92 8.37 -25.80
C SER A 423 -17.35 9.25 -26.92
N PRO A 424 -17.27 10.59 -26.74
CA PRO A 424 -16.42 11.40 -27.62
C PRO A 424 -14.99 10.86 -27.70
#